data_AF-A0A529PAN8-F1
#
_entry.id   AF-A0A529PAN8-F1
#
_cell.length_a   1.000
_cell.length_b   1.000
_cell.length_c   1.000
_cell.angle_alpha   90.00
_cell.angle_beta   90.00
_cell.angle_gamma   90.00
#
_symmetry.space_group_name_H-M   'P 1'
#
loop_
_entity.id
_entity.type
_entity.pdbx_description
1 polymer ?
#
loop_
_entity_poly.entity_id
_entity_poly.type
_entity_poly.pdbx_seq_one_letter_code
_entity_poly.pdbx_strand_id
1 'polypeptide(L)' 'MKLFDGGRAPNPRRVRVFLAEKGIEVPLVPIDMGALEHKKQAVSSRN' A
#
# COMPACT_ATOMS: atom_id res chain seq x y z
N MET A 1 -0.68 7.93 -9.11
CA MET A 1 -0.92 7.52 -7.71
C MET A 1 -0.16 6.23 -7.44
N LYS A 2 0.42 6.01 -6.24
CA LYS A 2 1.16 4.77 -5.87
C LYS A 2 0.44 4.06 -4.72
N LEU A 3 0.45 2.73 -4.69
CA LEU A 3 -0.13 1.93 -3.60
C LEU A 3 0.97 1.39 -2.69
N PHE A 4 1.00 1.86 -1.44
CA PHE A 4 1.91 1.35 -0.41
C PHE A 4 1.30 0.10 0.22
N ASP A 5 1.98 -1.05 0.10
CA ASP A 5 1.43 -2.34 0.49
C ASP A 5 2.38 -3.09 1.45
N GLY A 6 1.84 -3.47 2.61
CA GLY A 6 2.51 -4.32 3.58
C GLY A 6 2.50 -5.82 3.26
N GLY A 7 2.06 -6.20 2.06
CA GLY A 7 1.89 -7.57 1.59
C GLY A 7 0.64 -8.25 2.15
N ARG A 8 0.51 -8.28 3.48
CA ARG A 8 -0.62 -8.87 4.23
C ARG A 8 -1.55 -7.82 4.87
N ALA A 9 -1.30 -6.54 4.62
CA ALA A 9 -2.13 -5.47 5.18
C ALA A 9 -3.55 -5.52 4.57
N PRO A 10 -4.62 -5.50 5.39
CA PRO A 10 -5.98 -5.74 4.92
C PRO A 10 -6.49 -4.63 3.98
N ASN A 11 -6.14 -3.38 4.26
CA ASN A 11 -6.61 -2.24 3.47
C ASN A 11 -5.97 -2.17 2.07
N PRO A 12 -4.62 -2.22 1.93
CA PRO A 12 -3.99 -2.33 0.60
C PRO A 12 -4.48 -3.53 -0.22
N ARG A 13 -4.77 -4.67 0.42
CA ARG A 13 -5.36 -5.83 -0.26
C ARG A 13 -6.72 -5.52 -0.87
N ARG A 14 -7.60 -4.82 -0.15
CA ARG A 14 -8.91 -4.39 -0.68
C ARG A 14 -8.76 -3.43 -1.86
N VAL A 15 -7.81 -2.49 -1.77
CA VAL A 15 -7.52 -1.55 -2.88
C VAL A 15 -7.03 -2.30 -4.11
N ARG A 16 -6.16 -3.31 -3.97
CA ARG A 16 -5.73 -4.16 -5.09
C ARG A 16 -6.90 -4.85 -5.80
N VAL A 17 -7.84 -5.41 -5.04
CA VAL A 17 -9.04 -6.05 -5.62
C VAL A 17 -9.86 -5.03 -6.41
N PHE A 18 -10.15 -3.87 -5.82
CA PHE A 18 -10.90 -2.82 -6.50
C PHE A 18 -10.19 -2.33 -7.78
N LEU A 19 -8.89 -2.11 -7.73
CA LEU A 19 -8.11 -1.68 -8.90
C LEU A 19 -8.13 -2.72 -10.02
N ALA A 20 -7.98 -4.00 -9.67
CA ALA A 20 -8.06 -5.10 -10.63
C ALA A 20 -9.46 -5.20 -11.26
N GLU A 21 -10.53 -5.08 -10.49
CA GLU A 21 -11.92 -5.06 -10.99
C GLU A 21 -12.18 -3.90 -11.97
N LYS A 22 -11.43 -2.80 -11.85
CA LYS A 22 -11.52 -1.64 -12.74
C LYS A 22 -10.51 -1.64 -13.88
N GLY A 23 -9.64 -2.64 -13.96
CA GLY A 23 -8.55 -2.67 -14.95
C GLY A 23 -7.55 -1.53 -14.79
N ILE A 24 -7.36 -1.03 -13.57
CA ILE A 24 -6.46 0.09 -13.27
C ILE A 24 -5.16 -0.47 -12.67
N GLU A 25 -4.04 -0.14 -13.30
CA GLU A 25 -2.72 -0.44 -12.77
C GLU A 25 -2.11 0.78 -12.07
N VAL A 26 -1.50 0.56 -10.90
CA VAL A 26 -0.74 1.57 -10.17
C VAL A 26 0.56 0.98 -9.66
N PRO A 27 1.64 1.76 -9.55
CA PRO A 27 2.89 1.29 -8.96
C PRO A 27 2.67 0.85 -7.51
N LEU A 28 3.11 -0.36 -7.18
CA LEU A 28 3.17 -0.89 -5.83
C LEU A 28 4.49 -0.49 -5.16
N VAL A 29 4.39 -0.02 -3.92
CA VAL A 29 5.55 0.25 -3.06
C VAL A 29 5.48 -0.68 -1.85
N PRO A 30 6.37 -1.68 -1.73
CA PRO A 30 6.38 -2.57 -0.58
C PRO A 30 6.75 -1.81 0.69
N ILE A 31 6.06 -2.11 1.79
CA ILE A 31 6.30 -1.57 3.12
C ILE A 31 6.56 -2.73 4.08
N ASP A 32 7.70 -2.73 4.77
CA ASP A 32 7.94 -3.73 5.80
C ASP A 32 7.16 -3.36 7.08
N MET A 33 6.13 -4.14 7.38
CA MET A 33 5.31 -3.97 8.58
C MET A 33 6.03 -4.44 9.86
N GLY A 34 6.93 -5.43 9.74
CA GLY A 34 7.74 -5.93 10.85
C GLY A 34 8.80 -4.91 11.27
N ALA A 35 9.39 -4.19 10.31
CA ALA A 35 10.31 -3.08 10.57
C ALA A 35 9.61 -1.73 10.86
N LEU A 36 8.29 -1.73 11.08
CA LEU A 36 7.48 -0.54 11.37
C LEU A 36 7.61 0.59 10.32
N GLU A 37 7.83 0.27 9.05
CA GLU A 37 8.11 1.29 8.03
C GLU A 37 6.94 2.24 7.77
N HIS A 38 5.72 1.78 8.03
CA HIS A 38 4.52 2.60 8.00
C HIS A 38 4.51 3.75 9.02
N LYS A 39 5.39 3.71 10.03
CA LYS A 39 5.59 4.79 11.01
C LYS A 39 6.68 5.78 10.60
N LYS A 40 7.59 5.38 9.69
CA LYS A 40 8.67 6.25 9.21
C LYS A 40 8.07 7.42 8.44
N GLN A 41 8.76 8.57 8.51
CA GLN A 41 8.31 9.83 7.91
C GLN A 41 7.89 9.68 6.45
N ALA A 42 8.59 8.83 5.69
CA ALA A 42 8.25 8.54 4.31
C ALA A 42 6.77 8.18 4.15
N VAL A 43 6.19 7.34 5.02
CA VAL A 43 4.80 6.89 4.92
C VAL A 43 3.87 7.73 5.81
N SER A 44 4.30 8.10 7.01
CA SER A 44 3.43 8.75 8.01
C SER A 44 3.03 10.18 7.65
N SER A 45 3.79 10.89 6.80
CA SER A 45 3.45 12.25 6.37
C SER A 45 2.46 12.32 5.20
N ARG A 46 1.90 11.17 4.78
CA ARG A 46 1.02 11.08 3.59
C ARG A 46 -0.48 11.16 3.93
N ASN A 47 -0.80 11.35 5.21
CA ASN A 47 -2.16 11.51 5.74
C ASN A 47 -2.35 12.91 6.30
#